data_AF-A0A6P5TVH8-F1
#
_entry.id   AF-A0A6P5TVH8-F1
#
_cell.length_a   1.000
_cell.length_b   1.000
_cell.length_c   1.000
_cell.angle_alpha   90.00
_cell.angle_beta   90.00
_cell.angle_gamma   90.00
#
_symmetry.space_group_name_H-M   'P 1'
#
loop_
_entity.id
_entity.type
_entity.pdbx_description
1 polymer ?
#
loop_
_entity_poly.entity_id
_entity_poly.type
_entity_poly.pdbx_seq_one_letter_code
_entity_poly.pdbx_strand_id
1 'polypeptide(L)'
;MPPRARRSLELITNEIARKMTFRKRKKSIYKKADELSKLCDIDVCLIIYEADQKKGRAIQSETWPQDSTKFNRIFNKYKASKDIHVPGLKQNFDLSDFYNASKKEDVDRKFEKMYPTWDDQIDEFSQVELFKLIGSLEAKIQASSKKIDFVEQN
;
A
#
# COMPACT_ATOMS: atom_id res chain seq x y z
N MET A 1 20.54 -5.87 -22.29
CA MET A 1 19.14 -6.35 -22.15
C MET A 1 18.26 -5.12 -21.93
N PRO A 2 17.22 -4.88 -22.75
CA PRO A 2 16.40 -3.69 -22.59
C PRO A 2 15.70 -3.69 -21.23
N PRO A 3 15.48 -2.51 -20.61
CA PRO A 3 14.74 -2.41 -19.35
C PRO A 3 13.38 -3.05 -19.49
N ARG A 4 13.00 -3.88 -18.52
CA ARG A 4 11.68 -4.50 -18.51
C ARG A 4 10.63 -3.39 -18.33
N ALA A 5 9.78 -3.19 -19.32
CA ALA A 5 8.67 -2.26 -19.23
C ALA A 5 7.82 -2.56 -17.98
N ARG A 6 7.55 -1.51 -17.19
CA ARG A 6 6.66 -1.59 -16.04
C ARG A 6 5.26 -1.93 -16.54
N ARG A 7 4.66 -3.00 -15.99
CA ARG A 7 3.27 -3.37 -16.34
C ARG A 7 2.29 -2.63 -15.43
N SER A 8 1.16 -2.19 -15.98
CA SER A 8 0.04 -1.71 -15.18
C SER A 8 -0.49 -2.82 -14.25
N LEU A 9 -1.00 -2.43 -13.09
CA LEU A 9 -1.62 -3.34 -12.12
C LEU A 9 -3.11 -3.54 -12.46
N GLU A 10 -3.36 -4.06 -13.66
CA GLU A 10 -4.70 -4.24 -14.20
C GLU A 10 -4.91 -5.70 -14.64
N LEU A 11 -6.17 -6.07 -14.88
CA LEU A 11 -6.50 -7.40 -15.40
C LEU A 11 -5.88 -7.59 -16.79
N ILE A 12 -5.03 -8.62 -16.93
CA ILE A 12 -4.49 -9.02 -18.23
C ILE A 12 -5.64 -9.58 -19.07
N THR A 13 -6.04 -8.87 -20.12
CA THR A 13 -7.18 -9.22 -20.98
C THR A 13 -6.95 -10.54 -21.72
N ASN A 14 -5.78 -10.71 -22.34
CA ASN A 14 -5.41 -11.94 -23.04
C ASN A 14 -5.29 -13.13 -22.07
N GLU A 15 -6.15 -14.13 -22.23
CA GLU A 15 -6.26 -15.27 -21.32
C GLU A 15 -4.99 -16.12 -21.26
N ILE A 16 -4.35 -16.40 -22.40
CA ILE A 16 -3.12 -17.21 -22.46
C ILE A 16 -1.99 -16.47 -21.73
N ALA A 17 -1.83 -15.18 -22.02
CA ALA A 17 -0.84 -14.33 -21.35
C ALA A 17 -1.13 -14.22 -19.85
N ARG A 18 -2.41 -14.13 -19.46
CA ARG A 18 -2.85 -14.09 -18.06
C ARG A 18 -2.49 -15.38 -17.33
N LYS A 19 -2.80 -16.56 -17.89
CA LYS A 19 -2.45 -17.88 -17.33
C LYS A 19 -0.95 -18.08 -17.19
N MET A 20 -0.18 -17.73 -18.23
CA MET A 20 1.29 -17.82 -18.17
C MET A 20 1.88 -16.86 -17.13
N THR A 21 1.34 -15.64 -17.04
CA THR A 21 1.79 -14.67 -16.03
C THR A 21 1.42 -15.12 -14.62
N PHE A 22 0.22 -15.67 -14.41
CA PHE A 22 -0.21 -16.23 -13.13
C PHE A 22 0.75 -17.32 -12.65
N ARG A 23 1.04 -18.33 -13.48
CA ARG A 23 1.98 -19.40 -13.13
C ARG A 23 3.36 -18.88 -12.73
N LYS A 24 3.90 -17.92 -13.50
CA LYS A 24 5.20 -17.30 -13.22
C LYS A 24 5.18 -16.48 -11.92
N ARG A 25 4.16 -15.64 -11.72
CA ARG A 25 4.02 -14.80 -10.52
C ARG A 25 3.75 -15.65 -9.27
N LYS A 26 2.92 -16.69 -9.36
CA LYS A 26 2.66 -17.65 -8.28
C LYS A 26 3.95 -18.30 -7.77
N LYS A 27 4.78 -18.82 -8.67
CA LYS A 27 6.08 -19.38 -8.30
C LYS A 27 7.00 -18.33 -7.66
N SER A 28 7.00 -17.11 -8.21
CA SER A 28 7.81 -16.01 -7.67
C SER A 28 7.36 -15.58 -6.27
N ILE A 29 6.05 -15.50 -5.99
CA ILE A 29 5.55 -15.07 -4.69
C ILE A 29 5.81 -16.14 -3.62
N TYR A 30 5.71 -17.43 -3.96
CA TYR A 30 6.13 -18.51 -3.05
C TYR A 30 7.61 -18.40 -2.69
N LYS A 31 8.48 -18.13 -3.66
CA LYS A 31 9.91 -17.91 -3.40
C LYS A 31 10.12 -16.72 -2.47
N LYS A 32 9.40 -15.62 -2.70
CA LYS A 32 9.52 -14.41 -1.87
C LYS A 32 8.99 -14.61 -0.46
N ALA A 33 7.91 -15.37 -0.28
CA ALA A 33 7.40 -15.74 1.04
C ALA A 33 8.39 -16.63 1.82
N ASP A 34 9.05 -17.57 1.13
CA ASP A 34 10.10 -18.41 1.71
C ASP A 34 11.33 -17.58 2.11
N GLU A 35 11.80 -16.70 1.22
CA GLU A 35 12.90 -15.77 1.50
C GLU A 35 12.55 -14.86 2.70
N LEU A 36 11.35 -14.27 2.73
CA LEU A 36 10.90 -13.40 3.81
C LEU A 36 10.82 -14.14 5.16
N SER A 37 10.22 -15.35 5.15
CA SER A 37 10.11 -16.17 6.34
C SER A 37 11.48 -16.51 6.93
N LYS A 38 12.47 -16.83 6.08
CA LYS A 38 13.83 -17.18 6.50
C LYS A 38 14.66 -15.98 6.94
N LEU A 39 14.62 -14.89 6.19
CA LEU A 39 15.46 -13.72 6.45
C LEU A 39 15.02 -12.95 7.70
N CYS A 40 13.71 -12.91 7.95
CA CYS A 40 13.15 -12.16 9.06
C CYS A 40 12.72 -13.07 10.24
N ASP A 41 12.92 -14.38 10.12
CA ASP A 41 12.47 -15.39 11.09
C ASP A 41 11.00 -15.22 11.52
N ILE A 42 10.12 -15.06 10.52
CA ILE A 42 8.67 -14.88 10.73
C ILE A 42 7.84 -16.00 10.10
N ASP A 43 6.71 -16.30 10.72
CA ASP A 43 5.69 -17.19 10.16
C ASP A 43 4.99 -16.47 8.97
N VAL A 44 5.06 -17.05 7.78
CA VAL A 44 4.37 -16.54 6.57
C VAL A 44 3.53 -17.66 5.97
N CYS A 45 2.31 -17.35 5.55
CA CYS A 45 1.48 -18.26 4.76
C CYS A 45 0.74 -17.51 3.65
N LEU A 46 0.44 -18.21 2.56
CA LEU A 46 -0.31 -17.68 1.42
C LEU A 46 -1.46 -18.62 1.07
N ILE A 47 -2.58 -18.03 0.65
CA ILE A 47 -3.72 -18.74 0.04
C ILE A 47 -3.95 -18.08 -1.32
N ILE A 48 -3.88 -18.85 -2.40
CA ILE A 48 -4.01 -18.37 -3.77
C ILE A 48 -5.15 -19.12 -4.43
N TYR A 49 -6.15 -18.36 -4.91
CA TYR A 49 -7.25 -18.91 -5.68
C TYR A 49 -6.95 -18.76 -7.17
N GLU A 50 -7.01 -19.85 -7.92
CA GLU A 50 -6.97 -19.77 -9.38
C GLU A 50 -8.36 -19.40 -9.90
N ALA A 51 -8.46 -18.24 -10.55
CA ALA A 51 -9.68 -17.84 -11.25
C ALA A 51 -9.79 -18.61 -12.58
N ASP A 52 -10.21 -19.88 -12.53
CA ASP A 52 -10.65 -20.58 -13.74
C ASP A 52 -12.06 -20.07 -14.08
N GLN A 53 -12.16 -19.23 -15.11
CA GLN A 53 -13.43 -18.66 -15.57
C GLN A 53 -14.34 -19.69 -16.26
N LYS A 54 -13.99 -20.98 -16.23
CA LYS A 54 -14.88 -22.05 -16.68
C LYS A 54 -16.02 -22.23 -15.68
N LYS A 55 -17.18 -21.66 -16.06
CA LYS A 55 -18.48 -21.80 -15.38
C LYS A 55 -18.68 -23.26 -14.92
N GLY A 56 -18.60 -23.49 -13.61
CA GLY A 56 -18.99 -24.77 -12.98
C GLY A 56 -17.89 -25.61 -12.33
N ARG A 57 -16.62 -25.19 -12.28
CA ARG A 57 -15.61 -25.87 -11.45
C ARG A 57 -15.44 -25.21 -10.09
N ALA A 58 -15.27 -26.02 -9.05
CA ALA A 58 -14.82 -25.55 -7.74
C ALA A 58 -13.51 -24.75 -7.90
N ILE A 59 -13.47 -23.56 -7.32
CA ILE A 59 -12.26 -22.73 -7.28
C ILE A 59 -11.23 -23.53 -6.48
N GLN A 60 -10.19 -24.03 -7.16
CA GLN A 60 -9.08 -24.68 -6.47
C GLN A 60 -8.23 -23.59 -5.83
N SER A 61 -8.09 -23.68 -4.50
CA SER A 61 -7.10 -22.90 -3.76
C SER A 61 -5.82 -23.71 -3.61
N GLU A 62 -4.70 -23.02 -3.79
CA GLU A 62 -3.38 -23.54 -3.45
C GLU A 62 -2.80 -22.73 -2.29
N THR A 63 -2.12 -23.42 -1.38
CA THR A 63 -1.50 -22.80 -0.20
C THR A 63 0.02 -22.83 -0.27
N TRP A 64 0.64 -21.89 0.43
CA TRP A 64 2.04 -21.97 0.80
C TRP A 64 2.15 -21.75 2.31
N PRO A 65 2.95 -22.55 3.04
CA PRO A 65 3.70 -23.72 2.58
C PRO A 65 2.80 -24.84 2.02
N GLN A 66 3.35 -25.68 1.14
CA GLN A 66 2.63 -26.85 0.60
C GLN A 66 2.42 -27.95 1.65
N ASP A 67 3.28 -27.99 2.67
CA ASP A 67 3.07 -28.82 3.85
C ASP A 67 1.84 -28.33 4.62
N SER A 68 0.78 -29.14 4.61
CA SER A 68 -0.49 -28.84 5.26
C SER A 68 -0.35 -28.69 6.78
N THR A 69 0.56 -29.42 7.42
CA THR A 69 0.80 -29.32 8.87
C THR A 69 1.41 -27.97 9.20
N LYS A 70 2.46 -27.57 8.46
CA LYS A 70 3.10 -26.27 8.64
C LYS A 70 2.14 -25.12 8.35
N PHE A 71 1.38 -25.22 7.26
CA PHE A 71 0.35 -24.24 6.91
C PHE A 71 -0.71 -24.12 8.01
N ASN A 72 -1.30 -25.23 8.45
CA ASN A 72 -2.35 -25.23 9.47
C ASN A 72 -1.85 -24.68 10.81
N ARG A 73 -0.60 -24.95 11.19
CA ARG A 73 0.02 -24.34 12.39
C ARG A 73 -0.01 -22.81 12.32
N ILE A 74 0.44 -22.25 11.20
CA ILE A 74 0.50 -20.79 10.99
C ILE A 74 -0.91 -20.22 10.91
N PHE A 75 -1.80 -20.87 10.16
CA PHE A 75 -3.17 -20.42 9.97
C PHE A 75 -3.99 -20.42 11.27
N ASN A 76 -3.84 -21.45 12.10
CA ASN A 76 -4.51 -21.52 13.39
C ASN A 76 -3.97 -20.48 14.38
N LYS A 77 -2.65 -20.23 14.36
CA LYS A 77 -2.03 -19.13 15.12
C LYS A 77 -2.62 -17.78 14.71
N TYR A 78 -2.75 -17.52 13.41
CA TYR A 78 -3.42 -16.32 12.90
C TYR A 78 -4.87 -16.21 13.38
N LYS A 79 -5.67 -17.28 13.23
CA LYS A 79 -7.06 -17.32 13.69
C LYS A 79 -7.20 -16.99 15.18
N ALA A 80 -6.36 -17.57 16.02
CA ALA A 80 -6.36 -17.28 17.46
C ALA A 80 -5.99 -15.83 17.78
N SER A 81 -5.15 -15.20 16.96
CA SER A 81 -4.74 -13.80 17.13
C SER A 81 -5.68 -12.77 16.49
N LYS A 82 -6.60 -13.19 15.62
CA LYS A 82 -7.40 -12.28 14.77
C LYS A 82 -8.27 -11.32 15.57
N ASP A 83 -8.71 -11.73 16.75
CA ASP A 83 -9.58 -10.92 17.62
C ASP A 83 -8.81 -10.16 18.70
N ILE A 84 -7.48 -10.28 18.74
CA ILE A 84 -6.64 -9.53 19.69
C ILE A 84 -6.41 -8.14 19.11
N HIS A 85 -7.25 -7.17 19.44
CA HIS A 85 -7.04 -5.78 19.03
C HIS A 85 -5.81 -5.20 19.72
N VAL A 86 -4.73 -4.96 18.96
CA VAL A 86 -3.55 -4.24 19.43
C VAL A 86 -3.64 -2.80 18.90
N PRO A 87 -3.81 -1.79 19.78
CA PRO A 87 -3.87 -0.39 19.36
C PRO A 87 -2.63 -0.01 18.53
N GLY A 88 -2.86 0.56 17.34
CA GLY A 88 -1.80 1.04 16.43
C GLY A 88 -1.25 0.02 15.44
N LEU A 89 -1.58 -1.27 15.55
CA LEU A 89 -1.18 -2.29 14.57
C LEU A 89 -2.35 -2.59 13.62
N LYS A 90 -2.25 -2.13 12.36
CA LYS A 90 -3.20 -2.54 11.32
C LYS A 90 -2.96 -4.00 10.95
N GLN A 91 -3.81 -4.88 11.45
CA GLN A 91 -3.68 -6.32 11.30
C GLN A 91 -4.06 -6.82 9.90
N ASN A 92 -4.93 -6.09 9.20
CA ASN A 92 -5.41 -6.43 7.87
C ASN A 92 -5.06 -5.29 6.91
N PHE A 93 -4.26 -5.59 5.90
CA PHE A 93 -3.94 -4.68 4.80
C PHE A 93 -4.52 -5.26 3.52
N ASP A 94 -5.50 -4.60 2.94
CA ASP A 94 -6.18 -5.07 1.74
C ASP A 94 -5.77 -4.31 0.48
N LEU A 95 -6.39 -4.66 -0.66
CA LEU A 95 -6.11 -3.98 -1.93
C LEU A 95 -6.62 -2.54 -1.94
N SER A 96 -7.73 -2.25 -1.26
CA SER A 96 -8.28 -0.90 -1.17
C SER A 96 -7.29 0.00 -0.45
N ASP A 97 -6.71 -0.48 0.65
CA ASP A 97 -5.66 0.18 1.40
C ASP A 97 -4.44 0.49 0.54
N PHE A 98 -3.98 -0.50 -0.24
CA PHE A 98 -2.87 -0.34 -1.15
C PHE A 98 -3.12 0.75 -2.20
N TYR A 99 -4.29 0.74 -2.85
CA TYR A 99 -4.63 1.76 -3.84
C TYR A 99 -4.85 3.13 -3.22
N ASN A 100 -5.41 3.20 -2.02
CA ASN A 100 -5.61 4.46 -1.30
C ASN A 100 -4.26 5.09 -0.88
N ALA A 101 -3.32 4.27 -0.40
CA ALA A 101 -1.96 4.73 -0.10
C ALA A 101 -1.27 5.27 -1.36
N SER A 102 -1.39 4.56 -2.49
CA SER A 102 -0.83 5.00 -3.77
C SER A 102 -1.42 6.32 -4.26
N LYS A 103 -2.74 6.51 -4.12
CA LYS A 103 -3.42 7.78 -4.44
C LYS A 103 -2.93 8.92 -3.57
N LYS A 104 -2.73 8.68 -2.27
CA LYS A 104 -2.22 9.68 -1.34
C LYS A 104 -0.83 10.16 -1.77
N GLU A 105 0.08 9.25 -2.09
CA GLU A 105 1.41 9.62 -2.60
C GLU A 105 1.35 10.46 -3.89
N ASP A 106 0.43 10.16 -4.80
CA ASP A 106 0.29 10.92 -6.04
C ASP A 106 -0.32 12.31 -5.80
N VAL A 107 -1.22 12.44 -4.83
CA VAL A 107 -1.72 13.73 -4.35
C VAL A 107 -0.60 14.53 -3.70
N ASP A 108 0.17 13.92 -2.80
CA ASP A 108 1.29 14.56 -2.11
C ASP A 108 2.36 15.03 -3.11
N ARG A 109 2.75 14.17 -4.07
CA ARG A 109 3.66 14.55 -5.17
C ARG A 109 3.11 15.67 -6.04
N LYS A 110 1.80 15.71 -6.28
CA LYS A 110 1.17 16.79 -7.05
C LYS A 110 1.18 18.10 -6.25
N PHE A 111 0.90 18.05 -4.96
CA PHE A 111 0.97 19.20 -4.07
C PHE A 111 2.38 19.75 -3.98
N GLU A 112 3.39 18.89 -3.80
CA GLU A 112 4.80 19.30 -3.74
C GLU A 112 5.29 19.95 -5.04
N LYS A 113 4.80 19.50 -6.20
CA LYS A 113 5.08 20.16 -7.49
C LYS A 113 4.34 21.48 -7.68
N MET A 114 3.11 21.57 -7.19
CA MET A 114 2.27 22.77 -7.35
C MET A 114 2.64 23.86 -6.35
N TYR A 115 3.12 23.45 -5.19
CA TYR A 115 3.54 24.29 -4.07
C TYR A 115 4.87 23.76 -3.56
N PRO A 116 6.00 24.22 -4.14
CA PRO A 116 7.33 23.90 -3.64
C PRO A 116 7.41 24.25 -2.14
N THR A 117 8.17 23.46 -1.39
CA THR A 117 8.38 23.66 0.05
C THR A 117 9.24 24.90 0.37
N TRP A 118 9.92 25.46 -0.63
CA TRP A 118 10.75 26.66 -0.52
C TRP A 118 10.60 27.56 -1.75
N ASP A 119 10.70 28.87 -1.55
CA ASP A 119 10.81 29.88 -2.61
C ASP A 119 12.15 30.59 -2.39
N ASP A 120 13.04 30.51 -3.38
CA ASP A 120 14.40 31.06 -3.29
C ASP A 120 14.40 32.58 -3.02
N GLN A 121 13.30 33.29 -3.30
CA GLN A 121 13.16 34.72 -2.96
C GLN A 121 13.19 34.97 -1.45
N ILE A 122 12.87 33.97 -0.62
CA ILE A 122 12.91 34.09 0.83
C ILE A 122 14.36 34.25 1.33
N ASP A 123 15.34 33.71 0.60
CA ASP A 123 16.75 33.83 0.95
C ASP A 123 17.26 35.28 0.83
N GLU A 124 16.55 36.13 0.09
CA GLU A 124 16.88 37.54 -0.13
C GLU A 124 16.19 38.48 0.88
N PHE A 125 15.31 37.97 1.76
CA PHE A 125 14.53 38.82 2.67
C PHE A 125 15.39 39.36 3.81
N SER A 126 15.18 40.64 4.14
CA SER A 126 15.68 41.21 5.39
C SER A 126 14.95 40.63 6.61
N GLN A 127 15.53 40.77 7.80
CA GLN A 127 14.89 40.33 9.05
C GLN A 127 13.48 40.89 9.23
N VAL A 128 13.26 42.16 8.88
CA VAL A 128 11.95 42.81 9.03
C VAL A 128 10.91 42.18 8.10
N GLU A 129 11.32 41.83 6.88
CA GLU A 129 10.45 41.17 5.89
C GLU A 129 10.13 39.74 6.29
N LEU A 130 11.10 39.00 6.85
CA LEU A 130 10.88 37.67 7.41
C LEU A 130 9.85 37.70 8.54
N PHE A 131 9.97 38.62 9.50
CA PHE A 131 8.98 38.75 10.57
C PHE A 131 7.57 39.08 10.05
N LYS A 132 7.48 39.93 9.01
CA LYS A 132 6.20 40.26 8.37
C LYS A 132 5.59 39.05 7.66
N LEU A 133 6.42 38.24 6.97
CA LEU A 133 6.00 37.01 6.32
C LEU A 133 5.48 36.01 7.35
N ILE A 134 6.19 35.79 8.45
CA ILE A 134 5.78 34.89 9.54
C ILE A 134 4.42 35.29 10.08
N GLY A 135 4.24 36.57 10.45
CA GLY A 135 2.96 37.04 10.97
C GLY A 135 1.80 36.87 9.97
N SER A 136 2.05 37.05 8.67
CA SER A 136 1.04 36.80 7.63
C SER A 136 0.69 35.31 7.50
N LEU A 137 1.69 34.43 7.57
CA LEU A 137 1.50 32.98 7.52
C LEU A 137 0.72 32.49 8.74
N GLU A 138 1.06 32.93 9.95
CA GLU A 138 0.36 32.58 11.18
C GLU A 138 -1.12 32.96 11.13
N ALA A 139 -1.42 34.18 10.67
CA ALA A 139 -2.80 34.63 10.50
C ALA A 139 -3.60 33.75 9.52
N LYS A 140 -2.95 33.34 8.41
CA LYS A 140 -3.57 32.44 7.41
C LYS A 140 -3.74 31.01 7.92
N ILE A 141 -2.77 30.47 8.67
CA ILE A 141 -2.84 29.14 9.29
C ILE A 141 -4.01 29.12 10.29
N GLN A 142 -4.14 30.17 11.11
CA GLN A 142 -5.23 30.28 12.08
C GLN A 142 -6.60 30.37 11.39
N ALA A 143 -6.72 31.17 10.33
CA ALA A 143 -7.96 31.28 9.57
C ALA A 143 -8.36 29.94 8.91
N SER A 144 -7.38 29.21 8.37
CA SER A 144 -7.60 27.91 7.73
C SER A 144 -8.01 26.83 8.74
N SER A 145 -7.33 26.78 9.90
CA SER A 145 -7.64 25.81 10.97
C SER A 145 -9.09 25.97 11.45
N LYS A 146 -9.53 27.21 11.72
CA LYS A 146 -10.92 27.50 12.09
C LYS A 146 -11.94 27.03 11.04
N LYS A 147 -11.58 27.08 9.76
CA LYS A 147 -12.45 26.66 8.66
C LYS A 147 -12.55 25.14 8.54
N ILE A 148 -11.47 24.43 8.84
CA ILE A 148 -11.45 22.96 8.90
C ILE A 148 -12.33 22.49 10.06
N ASP A 149 -12.15 23.06 11.26
CA ASP A 149 -12.95 22.73 12.44
C ASP A 149 -14.46 22.91 12.20
N PHE A 150 -14.83 23.95 11.44
CA PHE A 150 -16.23 24.21 11.07
C PHE A 150 -16.81 23.16 10.09
N VAL A 151 -15.97 22.61 9.21
CA VAL A 151 -16.39 21.58 8.24
C VAL A 151 -16.48 20.20 8.90
N GLU A 152 -15.65 19.89 9.90
CA GLU A 152 -15.70 18.61 10.62
C GLU A 152 -16.87 18.50 11.63
N GLN A 153 -17.51 19.62 11.97
CA GLN A 153 -18.67 19.69 12.87
C GLN A 153 -20.03 19.60 12.16
N ASN A 154 -20.07 19.47 10.82
CA ASN A 154 -21.28 19.26 10.01
C ASN A 154 -21.21 17.94 9.24
#